data_AF-A0A6N4WZN5-F1
#
_entry.id   AF-A0A6N4WZN5-F1
#
_cell.length_a   1.000
_cell.length_b   1.000
_cell.length_c   1.000
_cell.angle_alpha   90.00
_cell.angle_beta   90.00
_cell.angle_gamma   90.00
#
_symmetry.space_group_name_H-M   'P 1'
#
loop_
_entity.id
_entity.type
_entity.pdbx_description
1 polymer ?
#
loop_
_entity_poly.entity_id
_entity_poly.type
_entity_poly.pdbx_seq_one_letter_code
_entity_poly.pdbx_strand_id
1 'polypeptide(L)'
;MMPECFTELVTNFEEYMEQEIRFVNESKYPIHDQQRKANKLYPIGMLGNCEIHFLHYENEQDALEKWNRRKQRIDTKHLYYVMIANGAYDEAMLTQFAGTNASNKVCFHREQGTKLPTGVYIPSEDPEMGNLYSQYQRFVGWFDFSDWI
;
A
#
# COMPACT_ATOMS: atom_id res chain seq x y z
N MET A 1 2.56 -0.37 5.06
CA MET A 1 2.28 -1.74 4.59
C MET A 1 3.30 -2.04 3.51
N MET A 2 3.82 -3.25 3.48
CA MET A 2 4.79 -3.68 2.46
C MET A 2 4.11 -4.06 1.14
N PRO A 3 4.80 -3.97 -0.01
CA PRO A 3 4.22 -4.30 -1.31
C PRO A 3 3.60 -5.69 -1.37
N GLU A 4 4.19 -6.69 -0.74
CA GLU A 4 3.68 -8.07 -0.73
C GLU A 4 2.36 -8.17 0.04
N CYS A 5 2.28 -7.52 1.21
CA CYS A 5 1.02 -7.43 1.95
C CYS A 5 -0.05 -6.64 1.19
N PHE A 6 0.33 -5.61 0.43
CA PHE A 6 -0.65 -4.86 -0.36
C PHE A 6 -1.17 -5.69 -1.53
N THR A 7 -0.30 -6.40 -2.25
CA THR A 7 -0.71 -7.31 -3.33
C THR A 7 -1.64 -8.41 -2.84
N GLU A 8 -1.30 -9.04 -1.71
CA GLU A 8 -2.14 -10.05 -1.08
C GLU A 8 -3.52 -9.50 -0.70
N LEU A 9 -3.56 -8.30 -0.09
CA LEU A 9 -4.79 -7.62 0.26
C LEU A 9 -5.66 -7.34 -0.98
N VAL A 10 -5.07 -6.81 -2.06
CA VAL A 10 -5.80 -6.48 -3.28
C VAL A 10 -6.33 -7.73 -3.98
N THR A 11 -5.57 -8.83 -3.97
CA THR A 11 -5.95 -10.09 -4.61
C THR A 11 -7.15 -10.74 -3.89
N ASN A 12 -7.25 -10.58 -2.58
CA ASN A 12 -8.28 -11.20 -1.73
C ASN A 12 -9.15 -10.15 -1.01
N PHE A 13 -9.39 -8.99 -1.64
CA PHE A 13 -9.91 -7.81 -0.97
C PHE A 13 -11.24 -8.03 -0.26
N GLU A 14 -12.20 -8.70 -0.90
CA GLU A 14 -13.53 -8.95 -0.30
C GLU A 14 -13.41 -9.78 0.98
N GLU A 15 -12.70 -10.91 0.93
CA GLU A 15 -12.46 -11.77 2.09
C GLU A 15 -11.75 -11.01 3.21
N TYR A 16 -10.69 -10.26 2.89
CA TYR A 16 -9.93 -9.51 3.89
C TYR A 16 -10.77 -8.38 4.51
N MET A 17 -11.67 -7.76 3.73
CA MET A 17 -12.63 -6.79 4.24
C MET A 17 -13.77 -7.44 5.05
N GLU A 18 -13.84 -8.76 5.21
CA GLU A 18 -14.76 -9.39 6.18
C GLU A 18 -14.06 -9.65 7.53
N GLN A 19 -12.73 -9.72 7.54
CA GLN A 19 -11.95 -10.05 8.72
C GLN A 19 -11.80 -8.88 9.70
N GLU A 20 -11.54 -9.23 10.97
CA GLU A 20 -11.16 -8.29 12.02
C GLU A 20 -9.64 -8.10 12.08
N ILE A 21 -9.21 -6.87 12.38
CA ILE A 21 -7.79 -6.60 12.63
C ILE A 21 -7.40 -7.14 14.00
N ARG A 22 -6.27 -7.84 14.04
CA ARG A 22 -5.63 -8.32 15.27
C ARG A 22 -4.31 -7.60 15.47
N PHE A 23 -4.12 -6.93 16.61
CA PHE A 23 -2.86 -6.25 16.88
C PHE A 23 -1.78 -7.20 17.39
N VAL A 24 -0.55 -6.91 17.00
CA VAL A 24 0.66 -7.66 17.36
C VAL A 24 1.75 -6.72 17.84
N ASN A 25 2.62 -7.22 18.71
CA ASN A 25 3.71 -6.43 19.27
C ASN A 25 4.96 -6.38 18.39
N GLU A 26 5.11 -7.36 17.49
CA GLU A 26 6.27 -7.57 16.64
C GLU A 26 5.86 -7.59 15.17
N SER A 27 6.66 -6.96 14.32
CA SER A 27 6.48 -7.00 12.86
C SER A 27 6.97 -8.33 12.28
N LYS A 28 6.28 -8.82 11.24
CA LYS A 28 6.75 -9.85 10.30
C LYS A 28 8.08 -9.46 9.65
N TYR A 29 8.39 -8.18 9.58
CA TYR A 29 9.55 -7.61 8.92
C TYR A 29 10.54 -7.08 9.98
N PRO A 30 11.63 -7.81 10.30
CA PRO A 30 12.53 -7.48 11.42
C PRO A 30 13.11 -6.06 11.35
N ILE A 31 13.41 -5.57 10.15
CA ILE A 31 13.93 -4.20 9.94
C ILE A 31 12.93 -3.16 10.42
N HIS A 32 11.63 -3.34 10.14
CA HIS A 32 10.60 -2.40 10.57
C HIS A 32 10.35 -2.48 12.08
N ASP A 33 10.46 -3.66 12.68
CA ASP A 33 10.39 -3.81 14.13
C ASP A 33 11.54 -3.06 14.83
N GLN A 34 12.77 -3.21 14.32
CA GLN A 34 13.95 -2.49 14.81
C GLN A 34 13.77 -0.97 14.68
N GLN A 35 13.36 -0.49 13.51
CA GLN A 35 13.11 0.94 13.27
C GLN A 35 12.02 1.51 14.18
N ARG A 36 10.94 0.74 14.41
CA ARG A 36 9.84 1.13 15.30
C ARG A 36 10.31 1.25 16.75
N LYS A 37 11.13 0.30 17.22
CA LYS A 37 11.75 0.33 18.56
C LYS A 37 12.74 1.47 18.74
N ALA A 38 13.48 1.84 17.70
CA ALA A 38 14.46 2.94 17.73
C ALA A 38 13.82 4.33 17.65
N ASN A 39 12.66 4.46 17.01
CA ASN A 39 12.00 5.74 16.76
C ASN A 39 10.76 5.91 17.66
N LYS A 40 9.58 5.66 17.11
CA LYS A 40 8.29 5.80 17.78
C LYS A 40 7.52 4.51 17.65
N LEU A 41 7.05 3.98 18.78
CA LEU A 41 6.11 2.87 18.79
C LEU A 41 4.76 3.32 18.23
N TYR A 42 4.18 2.46 17.41
CA TYR A 42 2.84 2.61 16.84
C TYR A 42 2.17 1.24 16.73
N PRO A 43 0.84 1.14 16.67
CA PRO A 43 0.16 -0.17 16.56
C PRO A 43 0.50 -0.89 15.25
N ILE A 44 0.70 -2.20 15.32
CA ILE A 44 0.83 -3.08 14.15
C ILE A 44 -0.39 -3.99 14.14
N GLY A 45 -1.17 -3.94 13.08
CA GLY A 45 -2.36 -4.78 12.91
C GLY A 45 -2.17 -5.80 11.82
N MET A 46 -2.63 -7.02 12.07
CA MET A 46 -2.72 -8.10 11.12
C MET A 46 -4.16 -8.22 10.61
N LEU A 47 -4.31 -8.19 9.30
CA LEU A 47 -5.56 -8.50 8.59
C LEU A 47 -5.26 -9.72 7.70
N GLY A 48 -5.76 -10.90 8.07
CA GLY A 48 -5.30 -12.16 7.48
C GLY A 48 -3.78 -12.30 7.61
N ASN A 49 -3.09 -12.44 6.48
CA ASN A 49 -1.63 -12.51 6.39
C ASN A 49 -0.96 -11.14 6.12
N CYS A 50 -1.74 -10.06 6.06
CA CYS A 50 -1.27 -8.73 5.73
C CYS A 50 -0.96 -7.89 6.98
N GLU A 51 0.21 -7.25 6.99
CA GLU A 51 0.64 -6.37 8.08
C GLU A 51 0.37 -4.89 7.75
N ILE A 52 -0.32 -4.22 8.68
CA ILE A 52 -0.70 -2.81 8.60
C ILE A 52 0.02 -2.05 9.72
N HIS A 53 0.78 -1.03 9.33
CA HIS A 53 1.49 -0.14 10.26
C HIS A 53 0.66 1.13 10.48
N PHE A 54 0.18 1.33 11.69
CA PHE A 54 -0.68 2.46 12.06
C PHE A 54 0.12 3.68 12.54
N LEU A 55 0.97 4.23 11.65
CA LEU A 55 2.02 5.24 11.97
C LEU A 55 1.53 6.51 12.71
N HIS A 56 0.26 6.87 12.55
CA HIS A 56 -0.32 8.11 13.11
C HIS A 56 -1.17 7.89 14.37
N TYR A 57 -1.22 6.67 14.90
CA TYR A 57 -2.02 6.35 16.08
C TYR A 57 -1.12 5.94 17.24
N GLU A 58 -1.51 6.32 18.46
CA GLU A 58 -0.72 6.08 19.66
C GLU A 58 -1.02 4.72 20.28
N ASN A 59 -2.25 4.23 20.14
CA ASN A 59 -2.71 2.99 20.74
C ASN A 59 -3.63 2.19 19.80
N GLU A 60 -3.79 0.91 20.11
CA GLU A 60 -4.56 -0.06 19.32
C GLU A 60 -6.05 0.28 19.26
N GLN A 61 -6.61 0.80 20.35
CA GLN A 61 -8.02 1.16 20.42
C GLN A 61 -8.36 2.27 19.40
N ASP A 62 -7.59 3.35 19.39
CA ASP A 62 -7.77 4.45 18.43
C ASP A 62 -7.60 3.97 16.99
N ALA A 63 -6.58 3.13 16.74
CA ALA A 63 -6.35 2.54 15.41
C ALA A 63 -7.53 1.67 14.96
N LEU A 64 -8.09 0.84 15.84
CA LEU A 64 -9.21 -0.06 15.57
C LEU A 64 -10.50 0.70 15.27
N GLU A 65 -10.86 1.67 16.10
CA GLU A 65 -12.06 2.50 15.89
C GLU A 65 -11.99 3.21 14.54
N LYS A 66 -10.82 3.77 14.22
CA LYS A 66 -10.57 4.51 12.99
C LYS A 66 -10.52 3.62 11.77
N TRP A 67 -10.03 2.38 11.89
CA TRP A 67 -10.09 1.35 10.87
C TRP A 67 -11.53 0.94 10.58
N ASN A 68 -12.27 0.49 11.60
CA ASN A 68 -13.65 0.00 11.45
C ASN A 68 -14.57 1.07 10.84
N ARG A 69 -14.46 2.32 11.30
CA ARG A 69 -15.22 3.45 10.73
C ARG A 69 -14.84 3.77 9.27
N ARG A 70 -13.60 3.53 8.84
CA ARG A 70 -13.17 3.75 7.45
C ARG A 70 -13.60 2.59 6.56
N LYS A 71 -13.45 1.36 7.04
CA LYS A 71 -13.87 0.12 6.39
C LYS A 71 -15.35 0.15 5.99
N GLN A 72 -16.23 0.67 6.85
CA GLN A 72 -17.68 0.82 6.57
C GLN A 72 -18.03 1.76 5.42
N ARG A 73 -17.11 2.63 4.97
CA ARG A 73 -17.35 3.62 3.90
C ARG A 73 -16.84 3.16 2.54
N ILE A 74 -16.29 1.96 2.46
CA ILE A 74 -15.74 1.40 1.23
C ILE A 74 -16.90 1.10 0.26
N ASP A 75 -16.85 1.71 -0.92
CA ASP A 75 -17.71 1.34 -2.04
C ASP A 75 -17.00 0.28 -2.89
N THR A 76 -17.41 -0.98 -2.74
CA THR A 76 -16.78 -2.11 -3.42
C THR A 76 -16.96 -2.08 -4.94
N LYS A 77 -17.89 -1.27 -5.47
CA LYS A 77 -18.13 -1.15 -6.92
C LYS A 77 -17.14 -0.21 -7.60
N HIS A 78 -16.56 0.73 -6.86
CA HIS A 78 -15.68 1.78 -7.40
C HIS A 78 -14.34 1.81 -6.64
N LEU A 79 -13.65 0.67 -6.65
CA LEU A 79 -12.35 0.52 -6.01
C LEU A 79 -11.21 0.83 -6.98
N TYR A 80 -10.26 1.64 -6.51
CA TYR A 80 -9.02 1.95 -7.22
C TYR A 80 -7.83 1.67 -6.30
N TYR A 81 -6.81 1.03 -6.84
CA TYR A 81 -5.65 0.59 -6.07
C TYR A 81 -4.39 1.27 -6.57
N VAL A 82 -3.69 1.94 -5.65
CA VAL A 82 -2.45 2.65 -5.92
C VAL A 82 -1.34 2.03 -5.08
N MET A 83 -0.35 1.46 -5.75
CA MET A 83 0.90 1.00 -5.13
C MET A 83 2.03 1.99 -5.45
N ILE A 84 2.93 2.19 -4.49
CA ILE A 84 4.19 2.91 -4.71
C ILE A 84 5.33 1.92 -4.42
N ALA A 85 6.06 1.52 -5.44
CA ALA A 85 7.19 0.62 -5.34
C ALA A 85 8.47 1.39 -4.97
N ASN A 86 8.59 1.76 -3.70
CA ASN A 86 9.78 2.39 -3.13
C ASN A 86 10.84 1.31 -2.81
N GLY A 87 11.60 0.88 -3.81
CA GLY A 87 12.72 -0.06 -3.62
C GLY A 87 12.75 -1.19 -4.64
N ALA A 88 13.48 -2.26 -4.29
CA ALA A 88 13.45 -3.49 -5.07
C ALA A 88 12.04 -4.11 -4.99
N TYR A 89 11.52 -4.53 -6.13
CA TYR A 89 10.25 -5.24 -6.23
C TYR A 89 10.44 -6.50 -7.06
N ASP A 90 9.55 -7.45 -6.85
CA ASP A 90 9.46 -8.65 -7.66
C ASP A 90 8.45 -8.42 -8.79
N GLU A 91 8.89 -8.58 -10.05
CA GLU A 91 8.02 -8.47 -11.23
C GLU A 91 6.87 -9.49 -11.19
N ALA A 92 7.08 -10.68 -10.62
CA ALA A 92 6.03 -11.67 -10.47
C ALA A 92 4.94 -11.19 -9.51
N MET A 93 5.32 -10.54 -8.42
CA MET A 93 4.39 -9.91 -7.48
C MET A 93 3.62 -8.76 -8.14
N LEU A 94 4.27 -7.94 -8.97
CA LEU A 94 3.58 -6.87 -9.71
C LEU A 94 2.62 -7.42 -10.78
N THR A 95 2.96 -8.56 -11.38
CA THR A 95 2.08 -9.29 -12.29
C THR A 95 0.86 -9.84 -11.53
N GLN A 96 1.05 -10.39 -10.33
CA GLN A 96 -0.05 -10.81 -9.46
C GLN A 96 -0.94 -9.61 -9.07
N PHE A 97 -0.34 -8.48 -8.70
CA PHE A 97 -1.07 -7.25 -8.38
C PHE A 97 -1.94 -6.80 -9.56
N ALA A 98 -1.41 -6.82 -10.78
CA ALA A 98 -2.19 -6.48 -11.97
C ALA A 98 -3.40 -7.41 -12.16
N GLY A 99 -3.21 -8.72 -11.91
CA GLY A 99 -4.26 -9.73 -12.01
C GLY A 99 -4.92 -9.74 -13.40
N THR A 100 -6.21 -10.05 -13.45
CA THR A 100 -7.00 -10.07 -14.69
C THR A 100 -7.62 -8.72 -15.06
N ASN A 101 -7.80 -7.83 -14.07
CA ASN A 101 -8.34 -6.50 -14.28
C ASN A 101 -7.32 -5.44 -13.81
N ALA A 102 -6.62 -4.84 -14.77
CA ALA A 102 -5.62 -3.81 -14.52
C ALA A 102 -6.19 -2.38 -14.54
N SER A 103 -7.41 -2.16 -15.05
CA SER A 103 -7.90 -0.80 -15.32
C SER A 103 -8.07 0.04 -14.07
N ASN A 104 -8.34 -0.59 -12.92
CA ASN A 104 -8.50 0.07 -11.63
C ASN A 104 -7.26 -0.04 -10.74
N LYS A 105 -6.09 -0.36 -11.32
CA LYS A 105 -4.83 -0.52 -10.58
C LYS A 105 -3.69 0.26 -11.22
N VAL A 106 -2.85 0.86 -10.39
CA VAL A 106 -1.61 1.49 -10.82
C VAL A 106 -0.50 1.21 -9.80
N CYS A 107 0.71 0.96 -10.30
CA CYS A 107 1.93 0.83 -9.53
C CYS A 107 2.93 1.90 -10.01
N PHE A 108 3.24 2.85 -9.15
CA PHE A 108 4.25 3.86 -9.43
C PHE A 108 5.64 3.32 -9.07
N HIS A 109 6.59 3.44 -9.98
CA HIS A 109 7.97 2.98 -9.82
C HIS A 109 8.96 3.95 -10.48
N ARG A 110 10.26 3.81 -10.18
CA ARG A 110 11.32 4.68 -10.70
C ARG A 110 12.29 4.00 -11.68
N GLU A 111 11.95 2.79 -12.13
CA GLU A 111 12.83 2.02 -13.02
C GLU A 111 12.54 2.37 -14.48
N GLN A 112 13.46 3.13 -15.09
CA GLN A 112 13.29 3.60 -16.46
C GLN A 112 13.45 2.42 -17.45
N GLY A 113 12.53 2.30 -18.41
CA GLY A 113 12.57 1.27 -19.45
C GLY A 113 11.88 -0.06 -19.08
N THR A 114 11.54 -0.25 -17.81
CA THR A 114 10.72 -1.39 -17.36
C THR A 114 9.28 -1.19 -17.81
N LYS A 115 8.69 -2.22 -18.41
CA LYS A 115 7.27 -2.26 -18.78
C LYS A 115 6.57 -3.26 -17.89
N LEU A 116 5.70 -2.75 -17.02
CA LEU A 116 4.89 -3.57 -16.13
C LEU A 116 3.40 -3.38 -16.48
N PRO A 117 2.54 -4.38 -16.25
CA PRO A 117 1.15 -4.32 -16.69
C PRO A 117 0.35 -3.14 -16.13
N THR A 118 0.63 -2.75 -14.88
CA THR A 118 0.03 -1.59 -14.18
C THR A 118 1.08 -0.52 -13.83
N GLY A 119 2.30 -0.66 -14.38
CA GLY A 119 3.43 0.18 -14.01
C GLY A 119 3.40 1.54 -14.68
N VAL A 120 3.60 2.58 -13.88
CA VAL A 120 3.84 3.94 -14.36
C VAL A 120 5.16 4.43 -13.80
N TYR A 121 6.07 4.74 -14.71
CA TYR A 121 7.36 5.33 -14.36
C TYR A 121 7.15 6.77 -13.88
N ILE A 122 7.63 7.06 -12.67
CA ILE A 122 7.68 8.39 -12.09
C ILE A 122 9.16 8.75 -11.85
N PRO A 123 9.68 9.80 -12.51
CA PRO A 123 11.04 10.26 -12.26
C PRO A 123 11.29 10.59 -10.78
N SER A 124 12.46 10.17 -10.29
CA SER A 124 12.93 10.45 -8.94
C SER A 124 14.45 10.52 -8.94
N GLU A 125 15.00 11.58 -8.36
CA GLU A 125 16.44 11.65 -8.08
C GLU A 125 16.79 10.86 -6.81
N ASP A 126 15.83 10.72 -5.89
CA ASP A 126 15.98 9.93 -4.67
C ASP A 126 15.69 8.44 -4.94
N PRO A 127 16.57 7.51 -4.50
CA PRO A 127 16.32 6.07 -4.51
C PRO A 127 15.00 5.66 -3.84
N GLU A 128 14.57 6.40 -2.82
CA GLU A 128 13.25 6.27 -2.20
C GLU A 128 12.37 7.40 -2.75
N MET A 129 11.28 7.09 -3.46
CA MET A 129 10.41 8.16 -4.01
C MET A 129 9.69 8.94 -2.90
N GLY A 130 9.80 8.51 -1.65
CA GLY A 130 9.27 9.18 -0.47
C GLY A 130 7.74 9.25 -0.50
N ASN A 131 7.20 10.32 0.10
CA ASN A 131 5.76 10.55 0.14
C ASN A 131 5.27 11.21 -1.16
N LEU A 132 4.72 10.41 -2.07
CA LEU A 132 4.11 10.93 -3.31
C LEU A 132 2.74 11.57 -3.09
N TYR A 133 2.03 11.24 -2.00
CA TYR A 133 0.69 11.78 -1.73
C TYR A 133 0.70 13.30 -1.50
N SER A 134 1.74 13.83 -0.86
CA SER A 134 1.91 15.28 -0.67
C SER A 134 2.61 15.98 -1.82
N GLN A 135 2.99 15.25 -2.88
CA GLN A 135 3.78 15.73 -4.00
C GLN A 135 3.09 15.48 -5.33
N TYR A 136 1.81 15.86 -5.43
CA TYR A 136 0.98 15.63 -6.61
C TYR A 136 1.61 16.17 -7.91
N GLN A 137 2.42 17.23 -7.82
CA GLN A 137 3.14 17.80 -8.96
C GLN A 137 4.05 16.79 -9.67
N ARG A 138 4.49 15.72 -8.99
CA ARG A 138 5.35 14.68 -9.58
C ARG A 138 4.63 13.79 -10.58
N PHE A 139 3.31 13.74 -10.53
CA PHE A 139 2.50 12.97 -11.48
C PHE A 139 2.17 13.77 -12.75
N VAL A 140 2.35 15.10 -12.73
CA VAL A 140 2.04 15.96 -13.87
C VAL A 140 2.89 15.56 -15.08
N GLY A 141 2.22 15.22 -16.18
CA GLY A 141 2.86 14.72 -17.40
C GLY A 141 3.17 13.22 -17.42
N TRP A 142 2.94 12.50 -16.32
CA TRP A 142 3.21 11.06 -16.18
C TRP A 142 1.96 10.22 -15.88
N PHE A 143 0.99 10.77 -15.14
CA PHE A 143 -0.24 10.09 -14.80
C PHE A 143 -1.40 11.08 -14.60
N ASP A 144 -2.55 10.81 -15.23
CA ASP A 144 -3.77 11.60 -15.06
C ASP A 144 -4.77 10.84 -14.18
N PHE A 145 -4.96 11.34 -12.96
CA PHE A 145 -5.93 10.76 -12.02
C PHE A 145 -7.38 11.01 -12.44
N SER A 146 -7.67 12.09 -13.17
CA SER A 146 -9.04 12.46 -13.55
C SER A 146 -9.54 11.58 -14.69
N ASP A 147 -8.67 11.24 -15.63
CA ASP A 147 -8.99 10.32 -16.72
C ASP A 147 -9.06 8.86 -16.26
N TRP A 148 -8.37 8.53 -15.15
CA TRP A 148 -8.30 7.16 -14.65
C TRP A 148 -9.52 6.74 -13.82
N ILE A 149 -10.13 7.67 -13.06
CA ILE A 149 -11.27 7.40 -12.17
C ILE A 149 -12.61 7.57 -12.85
#